data_AF-A0A7S2Z656-F1
#
_entry.id   AF-A0A7S2Z656-F1
#
_cell.length_a   1.000
_cell.length_b   1.000
_cell.length_c   1.000
_cell.angle_alpha   90.00
_cell.angle_beta   90.00
_cell.angle_gamma   90.00
#
_symmetry.space_group_name_H-M   'P 1'
#
loop_
_entity.id
_entity.type
_entity.pdbx_description
1 polymer ?
#
loop_
_entity_poly.entity_id
_entity_poly.type
_entity_poly.pdbx_seq_one_letter_code
_entity_poly.pdbx_strand_id
1 'polypeptide(L)'
;MSSSSARKRLLGTAGRFFALSQAPNSTSSVVAGVAAALARGAGWFKAPTAAISVTAARAYFNNALDRCAVDPQTQEFQENRAAMDKLVAGLQSDMERISKGGGEEAVKRALKRGKLLVRDRINQLVDPGSPFLELSMYAGEDLYGKDSVPCGGLVTGIGRVQGKLVCIVANDPTVKGGTYFPITVKKHLRMQEIAEQNRLPSIYLVDSGGANLPRQKDVYPDRDHFGRIFYNQARMSSMGLPQIACVLGSCTAGGAYVPCMADETIIVKGACSA
;
A
#
# COMPACT_ATOMS: atom_id res chain seq x y z
N MET A 1 -24.73 -19.71 8.87
CA MET A 1 -25.54 -18.46 8.80
C MET A 1 -25.04 -17.56 9.92
N SER A 2 -24.46 -16.38 9.78
CA SER A 2 -24.31 -15.38 8.71
C SER A 2 -22.98 -14.64 8.96
N SER A 3 -22.06 -14.64 8.00
CA SER A 3 -20.75 -13.94 8.06
C SER A 3 -20.82 -12.48 7.56
N SER A 4 -22.03 -11.90 7.50
CA SER A 4 -22.27 -10.60 6.87
C SER A 4 -22.04 -9.39 7.81
N SER A 5 -22.00 -9.59 9.13
CA SER A 5 -22.05 -8.49 10.11
C SER A 5 -20.69 -7.78 10.36
N ALA A 6 -19.57 -8.45 10.11
CA ALA A 6 -18.24 -7.90 10.43
C ALA A 6 -17.75 -6.82 9.45
N ARG A 7 -18.21 -6.83 8.18
CA ARG A 7 -17.84 -5.82 7.17
C ARG A 7 -18.38 -4.42 7.49
N LYS A 8 -19.51 -4.31 8.18
CA LYS A 8 -20.19 -3.01 8.38
C LYS A 8 -19.66 -2.15 9.53
N ARG A 9 -18.91 -2.72 10.50
CA ARG A 9 -18.43 -1.93 11.66
C ARG A 9 -17.11 -1.19 11.44
N LEU A 10 -16.25 -1.63 10.51
CA LEU A 10 -14.99 -0.93 10.20
C LEU A 10 -15.19 0.23 9.23
N LEU A 11 -16.14 0.12 8.29
CA LEU A 11 -16.46 1.18 7.32
C LEU A 11 -17.24 2.35 7.92
N GLY A 12 -18.02 2.11 8.99
CA GLY A 12 -18.87 3.14 9.61
C GLY A 12 -18.10 4.23 10.36
N THR A 13 -16.91 3.89 10.89
CA THR A 13 -16.06 4.85 11.60
C THR A 13 -15.22 5.67 10.63
N ALA A 14 -14.67 5.07 9.56
CA ALA A 14 -13.84 5.77 8.58
C ALA A 14 -14.59 6.89 7.80
N GLY A 15 -15.89 6.71 7.55
CA GLY A 15 -16.68 7.61 6.70
C GLY A 15 -17.06 8.96 7.33
N ARG A 16 -16.84 9.19 8.63
CA ARG A 16 -17.16 10.47 9.30
C ARG A 16 -15.98 11.44 9.42
N PHE A 17 -14.77 11.04 9.05
CA PHE A 17 -13.54 11.81 9.35
C PHE A 17 -13.09 12.80 8.27
N PHE A 18 -13.71 12.84 7.07
CA PHE A 18 -13.23 13.69 5.95
C PHE A 18 -14.24 14.69 5.36
N ALA A 19 -15.42 14.86 5.95
CA ALA A 19 -16.48 15.70 5.36
C ALA A 19 -16.66 17.04 6.09
N LEU A 20 -15.82 18.04 5.79
CA LEU A 20 -16.17 19.46 5.99
C LEU A 20 -15.53 20.32 4.88
N SER A 21 -16.35 21.19 4.29
CA SER A 21 -16.11 22.15 3.20
C SER A 21 -16.50 21.64 1.80
N GLN A 22 -17.78 21.84 1.42
CA GLN A 22 -18.23 22.31 0.09
C GLN A 22 -19.74 22.62 0.09
N ALA A 23 -20.13 23.83 -0.31
CA ALA A 23 -21.45 24.21 -0.84
C ALA A 23 -21.40 25.65 -1.41
N PRO A 24 -22.28 26.07 -2.35
CA PRO A 24 -23.01 25.29 -3.36
C PRO A 24 -23.02 25.89 -4.80
N ASN A 25 -23.41 25.04 -5.75
CA ASN A 25 -23.63 25.31 -7.19
C ASN A 25 -24.84 26.23 -7.48
N SER A 26 -24.75 27.02 -8.56
CA SER A 26 -25.91 27.65 -9.22
C SER A 26 -26.14 27.04 -10.60
N THR A 27 -27.13 26.16 -10.70
CA THR A 27 -27.64 25.60 -11.96
C THR A 27 -29.04 26.13 -12.19
N SER A 28 -29.19 27.28 -12.85
CA SER A 28 -30.51 27.73 -13.34
C SER A 28 -30.51 28.68 -14.55
N SER A 29 -29.37 29.13 -15.09
CA SER A 29 -29.37 30.09 -16.22
C SER A 29 -29.09 29.47 -17.60
N VAL A 30 -28.73 28.19 -17.70
CA VAL A 30 -28.27 27.60 -18.98
C VAL A 30 -29.41 26.96 -19.78
N VAL A 31 -30.53 26.60 -19.15
CA VAL A 31 -31.62 25.87 -19.82
C VAL A 31 -32.64 26.81 -20.51
N ALA A 32 -32.68 28.10 -20.16
CA ALA A 32 -33.60 29.07 -20.77
C ALA A 32 -33.10 29.66 -22.10
N GLY A 33 -31.81 29.60 -22.40
CA GLY A 33 -31.22 30.18 -23.61
C GLY A 33 -31.33 29.32 -24.87
N VAL A 34 -31.48 28.00 -24.72
CA VAL A 34 -31.40 27.05 -25.85
C VAL A 34 -32.74 26.92 -26.61
N ALA A 35 -33.87 27.18 -25.96
CA ALA A 35 -35.20 27.07 -26.58
C ALA A 35 -35.58 28.26 -27.49
N ALA A 36 -34.96 29.43 -27.32
CA ALA A 36 -35.29 30.63 -28.10
C ALA A 36 -34.58 30.72 -29.48
N ALA A 37 -33.58 29.87 -29.73
CA ALA A 37 -32.76 29.91 -30.95
C ALA A 37 -33.27 29.00 -32.08
N LEU A 38 -34.16 28.05 -31.78
CA LEU A 38 -34.62 27.05 -32.76
C LEU A 38 -35.90 27.43 -33.53
N ALA A 39 -36.49 28.60 -33.26
CA ALA A 39 -37.80 28.99 -33.81
C ALA A 39 -37.78 30.12 -34.84
N ARG A 40 -36.63 30.50 -35.42
CA ARG A 40 -36.57 31.54 -36.46
C ARG A 40 -35.71 31.13 -37.66
N GLY A 41 -36.42 30.74 -38.73
CA GLY A 41 -36.30 31.44 -40.01
C GLY A 41 -35.08 31.11 -40.86
N ALA A 42 -35.35 30.39 -41.94
CA ALA A 42 -34.45 30.13 -43.05
C ALA A 42 -33.84 31.40 -43.66
N GLY A 43 -32.61 31.24 -44.15
CA GLY A 43 -32.01 32.11 -45.15
C GLY A 43 -31.45 33.41 -44.59
N TRP A 44 -30.14 33.42 -44.33
CA TRP A 44 -29.20 34.52 -44.56
C TRP A 44 -27.87 34.11 -43.94
N PHE A 45 -26.90 33.72 -44.76
CA PHE A 45 -25.45 33.89 -44.63
C PHE A 45 -24.78 32.89 -45.58
N LYS A 46 -24.37 33.37 -46.76
CA LYS A 46 -23.38 32.68 -47.59
C LYS A 46 -22.10 32.59 -46.75
N ALA A 47 -21.74 31.38 -46.29
CA ALA A 47 -20.44 31.16 -45.68
C ALA A 47 -19.36 31.43 -46.74
N PRO A 48 -18.33 32.24 -46.47
CA PRO A 48 -17.21 32.34 -47.38
C PRO A 48 -16.51 30.98 -47.42
N THR A 49 -16.40 30.38 -48.61
CA THR A 49 -15.55 29.21 -48.90
C THR A 49 -14.08 29.64 -48.94
N ALA A 50 -13.61 30.31 -47.89
CA ALA A 50 -12.19 30.41 -47.66
C ALA A 50 -11.79 29.08 -47.02
N ALA A 51 -11.07 28.25 -47.78
CA ALA A 51 -10.39 27.10 -47.21
C ALA A 51 -9.57 27.60 -46.02
N ILE A 52 -9.92 27.14 -44.82
CA ILE A 52 -9.03 27.28 -43.67
C ILE A 52 -7.81 26.46 -44.04
N SER A 53 -6.77 27.13 -44.55
CA SER A 53 -5.46 26.54 -44.66
C SER A 53 -5.03 26.25 -43.22
N VAL A 54 -5.14 24.99 -42.81
CA VAL A 54 -4.54 24.48 -41.58
C VAL A 54 -3.03 24.44 -41.81
N THR A 55 -2.38 25.62 -41.91
CA THR A 55 -0.94 25.74 -42.21
C THR A 55 -0.06 25.48 -40.99
N ALA A 56 -0.59 24.82 -39.96
CA ALA A 56 0.20 24.31 -38.86
C ALA A 56 -0.59 23.24 -38.11
N ALA A 57 -0.81 22.09 -38.75
CA ALA A 57 -0.88 20.86 -37.96
C ALA A 57 0.46 20.79 -37.21
N ARG A 58 0.48 21.10 -35.90
CA ARG A 58 1.65 20.84 -35.06
C ARG A 58 2.01 19.37 -35.29
N ALA A 59 3.15 19.12 -35.94
CA ALA A 59 3.62 17.79 -36.24
C ALA A 59 4.05 17.09 -34.94
N TYR A 60 3.08 16.62 -34.15
CA TYR A 60 3.31 15.71 -33.03
C TYR A 60 3.80 14.33 -33.48
N PHE A 61 3.75 14.05 -34.79
CA PHE A 61 4.20 12.78 -35.38
C PHE A 61 5.71 12.53 -35.29
N ASN A 62 6.53 13.55 -35.03
CA ASN A 62 7.99 13.39 -34.91
C ASN A 62 8.47 13.03 -33.49
N ASN A 63 7.55 12.86 -32.52
CA ASN A 63 7.86 12.47 -31.14
C ASN A 63 7.28 11.11 -30.75
N ALA A 64 6.69 10.38 -31.70
CA ALA A 64 6.44 8.96 -31.48
C ALA A 64 7.81 8.27 -31.44
N LEU A 65 8.08 7.47 -30.40
CA LEU A 65 9.17 6.49 -30.47
C LEU A 65 9.06 5.81 -31.84
N ASP A 66 10.11 5.85 -32.65
CA ASP A 66 10.11 5.29 -34.01
C ASP A 66 9.47 3.90 -34.03
N ARG A 67 8.87 3.51 -35.17
CA ARG A 67 8.25 2.18 -35.35
C ARG A 67 9.14 1.12 -34.71
N CYS A 68 8.60 0.40 -33.71
CA CYS A 68 9.32 -0.59 -32.93
C CYS A 68 10.16 -1.49 -33.84
N ALA A 69 11.48 -1.28 -33.82
CA ALA A 69 12.42 -1.98 -34.71
C ALA A 69 12.64 -3.44 -34.29
N VAL A 70 12.06 -3.85 -33.16
CA VAL A 70 12.12 -5.21 -32.64
C VAL A 70 10.98 -6.01 -33.26
N ASP A 71 11.33 -7.02 -34.06
CA ASP A 71 10.38 -7.99 -34.62
C ASP A 71 10.21 -9.20 -33.67
N PRO A 72 9.02 -9.41 -33.08
CA PRO A 72 8.74 -10.53 -32.18
C PRO A 72 8.85 -11.92 -32.81
N GLN A 73 8.87 -12.02 -34.15
CA GLN A 73 8.98 -13.28 -34.87
C GLN A 73 10.42 -13.73 -35.08
N THR A 74 11.40 -12.89 -34.78
CA THR A 74 12.82 -13.25 -34.89
C THR A 74 13.23 -14.29 -33.86
N GLN A 75 14.14 -15.19 -34.25
CA GLN A 75 14.69 -16.21 -33.36
C GLN A 75 15.34 -15.59 -32.11
N GLU A 76 16.10 -14.50 -32.30
CA GLU A 76 16.74 -13.76 -31.20
C GLU A 76 15.72 -13.26 -30.17
N PHE A 77 14.60 -12.68 -30.62
CA PHE A 77 13.54 -12.23 -29.72
C PHE A 77 12.93 -13.40 -28.94
N GLN A 78 12.67 -14.52 -29.61
CA GLN A 78 12.09 -15.70 -28.97
C GLN A 78 13.02 -16.30 -27.90
N GLU A 79 14.33 -16.35 -28.16
CA GLU A 79 15.33 -16.81 -27.20
C GLU A 79 15.44 -15.88 -25.98
N ASN A 80 15.51 -14.57 -26.22
CA ASN A 80 15.53 -13.56 -25.17
C ASN A 80 14.26 -13.61 -24.31
N ARG A 81 13.10 -13.78 -24.96
CA ARG A 81 11.82 -13.94 -24.27
C ARG A 81 11.80 -15.21 -23.42
N ALA A 82 12.22 -16.35 -23.96
CA ALA A 82 12.26 -17.61 -23.21
C ALA A 82 13.18 -17.52 -21.98
N ALA A 83 14.33 -16.85 -22.11
CA ALA A 83 15.25 -16.61 -20.99
C ALA A 83 14.61 -15.73 -19.91
N MET A 84 13.93 -14.64 -20.30
CA MET A 84 13.23 -13.76 -19.36
C MET A 84 12.04 -14.47 -18.69
N ASP A 85 11.23 -15.20 -19.45
CA ASP A 85 10.07 -15.94 -18.95
C ASP A 85 10.48 -16.94 -17.86
N LYS A 86 11.65 -17.59 -18.00
CA LYS A 86 12.21 -18.46 -16.97
C LYS A 86 12.54 -17.70 -15.66
N LEU A 87 13.10 -16.51 -15.76
CA LEU A 87 13.40 -15.67 -14.59
C LEU A 87 12.12 -15.17 -13.91
N VAL A 88 11.13 -14.74 -14.70
CA VAL A 88 9.82 -14.31 -14.19
C VAL A 88 9.09 -15.45 -13.49
N ALA A 89 9.11 -16.66 -14.05
CA ALA A 89 8.51 -17.83 -13.42
C ALA A 89 9.19 -18.18 -12.09
N GLY A 90 10.53 -18.05 -12.01
CA GLY A 90 11.27 -18.20 -10.77
C GLY A 90 10.86 -17.17 -9.71
N LEU A 91 10.79 -15.90 -10.09
CA LEU A 91 10.34 -14.80 -9.24
C LEU A 91 8.91 -15.03 -8.71
N GLN A 92 7.99 -15.47 -9.57
CA GLN A 92 6.61 -15.75 -9.17
C GLN A 92 6.52 -16.90 -8.16
N SER A 93 7.26 -17.98 -8.39
CA SER A 93 7.34 -19.14 -7.48
C SER A 93 7.88 -18.74 -6.09
N ASP A 94 8.93 -17.93 -6.06
CA ASP A 94 9.47 -17.40 -4.81
C ASP A 94 8.48 -16.50 -4.08
N MET A 95 7.82 -15.59 -4.79
CA MET A 95 6.80 -14.70 -4.22
C MET A 95 5.65 -15.52 -3.62
N GLU A 96 5.17 -16.56 -4.31
CA GLU A 96 4.15 -17.46 -3.80
C GLU A 96 4.63 -18.18 -2.53
N ARG A 97 5.86 -18.70 -2.52
CA ARG A 97 6.45 -19.35 -1.34
C ARG A 97 6.55 -18.38 -0.15
N ILE A 98 7.10 -17.20 -0.36
CA ILE A 98 7.26 -16.16 0.67
C ILE A 98 5.89 -15.71 1.20
N SER A 99 4.87 -15.64 0.33
CA SER A 99 3.51 -15.22 0.72
C SER A 99 2.84 -16.15 1.74
N LYS A 100 3.30 -17.40 1.87
CA LYS A 100 2.81 -18.40 2.85
C LYS A 100 3.23 -18.10 4.29
N GLY A 101 4.08 -17.10 4.53
CA GLY A 101 4.50 -16.67 5.86
C GLY A 101 5.24 -17.78 6.62
N GLY A 102 4.98 -17.93 7.92
CA GLY A 102 5.68 -18.88 8.80
C GLY A 102 5.34 -20.36 8.60
N GLY A 103 4.67 -20.73 7.51
CA GLY A 103 4.27 -22.09 7.17
C GLY A 103 2.88 -22.48 7.65
N GLU A 104 2.39 -23.62 7.15
CA GLU A 104 0.99 -24.05 7.31
C GLU A 104 0.56 -24.21 8.77
N GLU A 105 1.42 -24.76 9.63
CA GLU A 105 1.10 -24.98 11.04
C GLU A 105 0.96 -23.65 11.82
N ALA A 106 1.79 -22.65 11.49
CA ALA A 106 1.68 -21.33 12.09
C ALA A 106 0.41 -20.61 11.62
N VAL A 107 0.07 -20.74 10.33
CA VAL A 107 -1.17 -20.21 9.74
C VAL A 107 -2.40 -20.85 10.39
N LYS A 108 -2.46 -22.19 10.48
CA LYS A 108 -3.56 -22.92 11.16
C LYS A 108 -3.72 -22.47 12.60
N ARG A 109 -2.62 -22.28 13.34
CA ARG A 109 -2.65 -21.79 14.72
C ARG A 109 -3.20 -20.37 14.81
N ALA A 110 -2.82 -19.48 13.89
CA ALA A 110 -3.35 -18.11 13.84
C ALA A 110 -4.85 -18.09 13.55
N LEU A 111 -5.30 -18.88 12.56
CA LEU A 111 -6.71 -19.01 12.19
C LEU A 111 -7.56 -19.62 13.32
N LYS A 112 -7.04 -20.64 14.03
CA LYS A 112 -7.72 -21.24 15.19
C LYS A 112 -7.96 -20.24 16.33
N ARG A 113 -7.11 -19.20 16.44
CA ARG A 113 -7.27 -18.10 17.40
C ARG A 113 -8.21 -16.99 16.90
N GLY A 114 -8.85 -17.18 15.74
CA GLY A 114 -9.75 -16.19 15.13
C GLY A 114 -9.03 -14.97 14.55
N LYS A 115 -7.72 -15.04 14.34
CA LYS A 115 -6.94 -13.94 13.75
C LYS A 115 -6.93 -14.04 12.23
N LEU A 116 -7.11 -12.90 11.57
CA LEU A 116 -6.84 -12.75 10.13
C LEU A 116 -5.33 -12.79 9.88
N LEU A 117 -4.92 -13.30 8.71
CA LEU A 117 -3.52 -13.28 8.27
C LEU A 117 -3.10 -11.85 7.87
N VAL A 118 -1.80 -11.60 7.84
CA VAL A 118 -1.26 -10.26 7.59
C VAL A 118 -1.72 -9.68 6.24
N ARG A 119 -1.66 -10.48 5.17
CA ARG A 119 -2.10 -10.06 3.82
C ARG A 119 -3.62 -9.90 3.74
N ASP A 120 -4.38 -10.72 4.45
CA ASP A 120 -5.84 -10.57 4.53
C ASP A 120 -6.25 -9.29 5.26
N ARG A 121 -5.52 -8.90 6.30
CA ARG A 121 -5.72 -7.63 7.01
C ARG A 121 -5.47 -6.45 6.07
N ILE A 122 -4.39 -6.50 5.29
CA ILE A 122 -4.08 -5.46 4.29
C ILE A 122 -5.19 -5.40 3.23
N ASN A 123 -5.60 -6.56 2.68
CA ASN A 123 -6.67 -6.63 1.68
C ASN A 123 -8.02 -6.10 2.18
N GLN A 124 -8.31 -6.20 3.48
CA GLN A 124 -9.52 -5.62 4.07
C GLN A 124 -9.38 -4.12 4.39
N LEU A 125 -8.15 -3.64 4.56
CA LEU A 125 -7.85 -2.24 4.87
C LEU A 125 -7.88 -1.38 3.60
N VAL A 126 -7.28 -1.88 2.50
CA VAL A 126 -7.19 -1.13 1.25
C VAL A 126 -8.53 -1.05 0.52
N ASP A 127 -8.69 -0.02 -0.29
CA ASP A 127 -9.91 0.21 -1.06
C ASP A 127 -10.15 -0.96 -2.04
N PRO A 128 -11.40 -1.45 -2.20
CA PRO A 128 -11.70 -2.56 -3.11
C PRO A 128 -11.22 -2.29 -4.54
N GLY A 129 -10.46 -3.23 -5.11
CA GLY A 129 -9.89 -3.12 -6.45
C GLY A 129 -8.70 -2.16 -6.58
N SER A 130 -8.27 -1.52 -5.48
CA SER A 130 -7.08 -0.68 -5.51
C SER A 130 -5.80 -1.52 -5.54
N PRO A 131 -4.74 -1.03 -6.23
CA PRO A 131 -3.46 -1.70 -6.25
C PRO A 131 -2.76 -1.57 -4.88
N PHE A 132 -1.97 -2.58 -4.53
CA PHE A 132 -1.06 -2.55 -3.40
C PHE A 132 0.37 -2.77 -3.90
N LEU A 133 1.23 -1.77 -3.72
CA LEU A 133 2.65 -1.85 -4.06
C LEU A 133 3.41 -2.39 -2.84
N GLU A 134 3.63 -3.69 -2.81
CA GLU A 134 4.43 -4.33 -1.76
C GLU A 134 5.93 -4.11 -1.97
N LEU A 135 6.65 -3.90 -0.87
CA LEU A 135 8.08 -3.62 -0.87
C LEU A 135 8.87 -4.70 -0.12
N SER A 136 10.04 -5.02 -0.68
CA SER A 136 11.06 -5.89 -0.07
C SER A 136 10.53 -7.28 0.32
N MET A 137 9.86 -7.98 -0.61
CA MET A 137 9.36 -9.34 -0.37
C MET A 137 10.47 -10.35 -0.02
N TYR A 138 11.64 -10.24 -0.64
CA TYR A 138 12.81 -11.09 -0.35
C TYR A 138 13.56 -10.73 0.94
N ALA A 139 13.04 -9.81 1.75
CA ALA A 139 13.66 -9.52 3.04
C ALA A 139 13.75 -10.79 3.89
N GLY A 140 14.93 -11.07 4.44
CA GLY A 140 15.15 -12.25 5.29
C GLY A 140 15.51 -13.53 4.55
N GLU A 141 15.42 -13.56 3.22
CA GLU A 141 15.78 -14.73 2.41
C GLU A 141 17.27 -15.06 2.59
N ASP A 142 17.56 -16.31 2.98
CA ASP A 142 18.91 -16.84 3.21
C ASP A 142 19.83 -16.06 4.18
N LEU A 143 19.28 -15.14 4.97
CA LEU A 143 20.07 -14.29 5.88
C LEU A 143 20.40 -14.92 7.24
N TYR A 144 19.57 -15.86 7.71
CA TYR A 144 19.63 -16.37 9.09
C TYR A 144 19.90 -17.86 9.21
N GLY A 145 20.48 -18.46 8.16
CA GLY A 145 20.87 -19.87 8.13
C GLY A 145 19.66 -20.78 8.32
N LYS A 146 19.53 -21.38 9.51
CA LYS A 146 18.42 -22.29 9.83
C LYS A 146 17.09 -21.59 10.08
N ASP A 147 17.12 -20.31 10.43
CA ASP A 147 15.90 -19.55 10.69
C ASP A 147 15.31 -19.01 9.39
N SER A 148 14.19 -19.57 8.96
CA SER A 148 13.39 -18.98 7.89
C SER A 148 12.59 -17.78 8.41
N VAL A 149 12.79 -16.61 7.79
CA VAL A 149 12.13 -15.35 8.13
C VAL A 149 11.57 -14.69 6.85
N PRO A 150 10.55 -15.30 6.22
CA PRO A 150 10.02 -14.82 4.95
C PRO A 150 9.48 -13.39 5.08
N CYS A 151 9.74 -12.57 4.07
CA CYS A 151 9.35 -11.16 4.04
C CYS A 151 9.89 -10.34 5.23
N GLY A 152 10.88 -10.85 5.97
CA GLY A 152 11.42 -10.25 7.18
C GLY A 152 10.44 -10.28 8.35
N GLY A 153 9.38 -11.10 8.31
CA GLY A 153 8.31 -11.12 9.31
C GLY A 153 7.45 -9.85 9.33
N LEU A 154 7.53 -9.02 8.27
CA LEU A 154 6.87 -7.74 8.17
C LEU A 154 6.48 -7.47 6.72
N VAL A 155 5.18 -7.33 6.45
CA VAL A 155 4.68 -6.89 5.15
C VAL A 155 4.62 -5.38 5.13
N THR A 156 5.27 -4.76 4.15
CA THR A 156 5.31 -3.30 3.97
C THR A 156 4.90 -2.94 2.56
N GLY A 157 4.16 -1.86 2.38
CA GLY A 157 3.83 -1.39 1.06
C GLY A 157 2.98 -0.12 1.05
N ILE A 158 2.61 0.32 -0.15
CA ILE A 158 1.78 1.49 -0.36
C ILE A 158 0.44 1.03 -0.95
N GLY A 159 -0.65 1.42 -0.29
CA GLY A 159 -2.02 1.10 -0.73
C GLY A 159 -2.89 2.35 -0.74
N ARG A 160 -4.11 2.23 -1.28
CA ARG A 160 -5.14 3.26 -1.14
C ARG A 160 -6.09 2.92 -0.01
N VAL A 161 -6.35 3.88 0.88
CA VAL A 161 -7.33 3.77 1.96
C VAL A 161 -8.17 5.03 1.94
N GLN A 162 -9.48 4.90 1.73
CA GLN A 162 -10.41 6.03 1.58
C GLN A 162 -9.95 7.03 0.50
N GLY A 163 -9.47 6.51 -0.63
CA GLY A 163 -8.97 7.29 -1.77
C GLY A 163 -7.57 7.90 -1.59
N LYS A 164 -6.92 7.70 -0.44
CA LYS A 164 -5.60 8.29 -0.13
C LYS A 164 -4.51 7.25 -0.18
N LEU A 165 -3.35 7.61 -0.75
CA LEU A 165 -2.15 6.77 -0.68
C LEU A 165 -1.61 6.77 0.75
N VAL A 166 -1.39 5.58 1.29
CA VAL A 166 -0.87 5.38 2.65
C VAL A 166 0.22 4.31 2.64
N CYS A 167 1.24 4.54 3.47
CA CYS A 167 2.22 3.53 3.80
C CYS A 167 1.64 2.58 4.84
N ILE A 168 1.74 1.29 4.61
CA ILE A 168 1.24 0.24 5.50
C ILE A 168 2.43 -0.58 5.97
N VAL A 169 2.54 -0.74 7.29
CA VAL A 169 3.54 -1.59 7.94
C VAL A 169 2.81 -2.61 8.80
N ALA A 170 2.89 -3.89 8.44
CA ALA A 170 2.09 -4.93 9.07
C ALA A 170 2.95 -6.11 9.52
N ASN A 171 2.93 -6.42 10.82
CA ASN A 171 3.64 -7.59 11.35
C ASN A 171 2.96 -8.89 10.94
N ASP A 172 3.77 -9.89 10.58
CA ASP A 172 3.29 -11.25 10.37
C ASP A 172 3.52 -12.10 11.64
N PRO A 173 2.48 -12.33 12.47
CA PRO A 173 2.61 -13.13 13.68
C PRO A 173 2.89 -14.62 13.39
N THR A 174 2.72 -15.08 12.14
CA THR A 174 3.04 -16.47 11.77
C THR A 174 4.56 -16.68 11.66
N VAL A 175 5.32 -15.64 11.30
CA VAL A 175 6.77 -15.69 11.13
C VAL A 175 7.45 -15.44 12.47
N LYS A 176 7.91 -16.52 13.13
CA LYS A 176 8.64 -16.45 14.43
C LYS A 176 7.90 -15.58 15.47
N GLY A 177 6.56 -15.61 15.47
CA GLY A 177 5.72 -14.83 16.40
C GLY A 177 5.67 -13.33 16.10
N GLY A 178 6.04 -12.89 14.89
CA GLY A 178 6.13 -11.48 14.53
C GLY A 178 7.29 -10.76 15.23
N THR A 179 8.31 -11.49 15.67
CA THR A 179 9.47 -10.91 16.36
C THR A 179 10.36 -10.14 15.39
N TYR A 180 10.99 -9.06 15.88
CA TYR A 180 11.88 -8.24 15.08
C TYR A 180 13.27 -8.85 14.99
N PHE A 181 13.63 -9.30 13.79
CA PHE A 181 14.99 -9.60 13.39
C PHE A 181 15.69 -8.31 12.92
N PRO A 182 17.02 -8.30 12.80
CA PRO A 182 17.74 -7.13 12.27
C PRO A 182 17.20 -6.63 10.92
N ILE A 183 16.83 -7.54 10.02
CA ILE A 183 16.23 -7.19 8.72
C ILE A 183 14.83 -6.59 8.87
N THR A 184 14.05 -7.04 9.88
CA THR A 184 12.72 -6.53 10.17
C THR A 184 12.80 -5.06 10.56
N VAL A 185 13.77 -4.69 11.41
CA VAL A 185 14.02 -3.29 11.80
C VAL A 185 14.37 -2.47 10.57
N LYS A 186 15.36 -2.92 9.79
CA LYS A 186 15.80 -2.22 8.58
C LYS A 186 14.65 -2.02 7.58
N LYS A 187 13.81 -3.04 7.39
CA LYS A 187 12.64 -2.97 6.51
C LYS A 187 11.58 -2.00 7.03
N HIS A 188 11.31 -1.99 8.33
CA HIS A 188 10.40 -1.03 8.95
C HIS A 188 10.90 0.41 8.74
N LEU A 189 12.16 0.68 9.08
CA LEU A 189 12.77 2.00 8.92
C LEU A 189 12.77 2.45 7.46
N ARG A 190 13.02 1.54 6.51
CA ARG A 190 12.94 1.85 5.09
C ARG A 190 11.54 2.28 4.66
N MET A 191 10.48 1.65 5.19
CA MET A 191 9.11 2.06 4.88
C MET A 191 8.80 3.45 5.47
N GLN A 192 9.27 3.76 6.68
CA GLN A 192 9.12 5.10 7.27
C GLN A 192 9.89 6.17 6.47
N GLU A 193 11.09 5.85 5.99
CA GLU A 193 11.87 6.76 5.15
C GLU A 193 11.12 7.10 3.85
N ILE A 194 10.54 6.09 3.19
CA ILE A 194 9.69 6.28 2.01
C ILE A 194 8.46 7.12 2.37
N ALA A 195 7.83 6.87 3.51
CA ALA A 195 6.67 7.62 3.97
C ALA A 195 7.00 9.11 4.17
N GLU A 196 8.12 9.41 4.84
CA GLU A 196 8.60 10.78 5.07
C GLU A 196 8.92 11.48 3.75
N GLN A 197 9.72 10.86 2.87
CA GLN A 197 10.14 11.44 1.59
C GLN A 197 8.98 11.72 0.64
N ASN A 198 7.95 10.88 0.66
CA ASN A 198 6.78 11.02 -0.22
C ASN A 198 5.58 11.68 0.48
N ARG A 199 5.75 12.14 1.73
CA ARG A 199 4.71 12.76 2.56
C ARG A 199 3.44 11.91 2.67
N LEU A 200 3.61 10.60 2.88
CA LEU A 200 2.51 9.64 3.00
C LEU A 200 2.13 9.42 4.48
N PRO A 201 0.84 9.37 4.83
CA PRO A 201 0.38 8.88 6.12
C PRO A 201 0.80 7.42 6.34
N SER A 202 1.03 7.05 7.60
CA SER A 202 1.48 5.69 7.97
C SER A 202 0.43 4.97 8.80
N ILE A 203 0.13 3.73 8.42
CA ILE A 203 -0.73 2.81 9.17
C ILE A 203 0.09 1.60 9.62
N TYR A 204 0.16 1.39 10.93
CA TYR A 204 0.87 0.29 11.57
C TYR A 204 -0.12 -0.79 12.02
N LEU A 205 -0.06 -1.99 11.42
CA LEU A 205 -0.81 -3.16 11.87
C LEU A 205 0.07 -3.99 12.82
N VAL A 206 -0.03 -3.68 14.11
CA VAL A 206 0.87 -4.18 15.15
C VAL A 206 0.37 -5.53 15.69
N ASP A 207 1.18 -6.57 15.52
CA ASP A 207 0.98 -7.92 16.08
C ASP A 207 2.35 -8.59 16.20
N SER A 208 3.13 -8.16 17.20
CA SER A 208 4.54 -8.53 17.37
C SER A 208 4.83 -9.05 18.76
N GLY A 209 5.57 -10.16 18.84
CA GLY A 209 6.11 -10.70 20.08
C GLY A 209 7.32 -9.94 20.67
N GLY A 210 7.74 -8.82 20.07
CA GLY A 210 8.88 -8.02 20.52
C GLY A 210 10.16 -8.25 19.71
N ALA A 211 11.33 -7.99 20.31
CA ALA A 211 12.62 -8.17 19.65
C ALA A 211 13.08 -9.64 19.64
N ASN A 212 13.83 -10.04 18.62
CA ASN A 212 14.51 -11.34 18.60
C ASN A 212 15.67 -11.34 19.62
N LEU A 213 15.41 -11.88 20.82
CA LEU A 213 16.37 -11.86 21.94
C LEU A 213 17.76 -12.43 21.61
N PRO A 214 17.90 -13.55 20.86
CA PRO A 214 19.22 -14.07 20.48
C PRO A 214 20.07 -13.07 19.67
N ARG A 215 19.42 -12.13 18.97
CA ARG A 215 20.06 -11.11 18.12
C ARG A 215 19.84 -9.70 18.65
N GLN A 216 19.52 -9.54 19.94
CA GLN A 216 19.15 -8.25 20.54
C GLN A 216 20.19 -7.14 20.29
N LYS A 217 21.49 -7.49 20.25
CA LYS A 217 22.59 -6.54 20.03
C LYS A 217 22.52 -5.86 18.65
N ASP A 218 21.93 -6.55 17.67
CA ASP A 218 21.79 -6.10 16.29
C ASP A 218 20.36 -5.55 16.02
N VAL A 219 19.55 -5.43 17.08
CA VAL A 219 18.14 -4.99 17.01
C VAL A 219 17.87 -3.80 17.92
N TYR A 220 18.57 -3.65 19.05
CA TYR A 220 18.22 -2.69 20.11
C TYR A 220 19.10 -1.43 20.19
N PRO A 221 20.44 -1.51 20.30
CA PRO A 221 21.23 -0.40 20.86
C PRO A 221 21.60 0.76 19.93
N ASP A 222 21.73 0.54 18.62
CA ASP A 222 22.35 1.50 17.71
C ASP A 222 21.37 2.57 17.16
N ARG A 223 21.90 3.61 16.53
CA ARG A 223 21.15 4.76 16.00
C ARG A 223 20.04 4.38 15.03
N ASP A 224 20.27 3.35 14.20
CA ASP A 224 19.33 2.86 13.19
C ASP A 224 18.74 1.49 13.59
N HIS A 225 18.69 1.22 14.90
CA HIS A 225 18.01 0.07 15.49
C HIS A 225 16.57 0.42 15.89
N PHE A 226 15.92 -0.48 16.64
CA PHE A 226 14.49 -0.47 16.91
C PHE A 226 13.95 0.87 17.46
N GLY A 227 14.72 1.56 18.32
CA GLY A 227 14.35 2.86 18.86
C GLY A 227 14.15 3.97 17.81
N ARG A 228 14.78 3.83 16.63
CA ARG A 228 14.65 4.79 15.53
C ARG A 228 13.24 4.85 14.95
N ILE A 229 12.47 3.76 15.06
CA ILE A 229 11.08 3.70 14.62
C ILE A 229 10.26 4.80 15.33
N PHE A 230 10.46 4.94 16.64
CA PHE A 230 9.75 5.89 17.49
C PHE A 230 10.17 7.33 17.20
N TYR A 231 11.47 7.54 17.03
CA TYR A 231 12.02 8.85 16.65
C TYR A 231 11.43 9.33 15.32
N ASN A 232 11.40 8.46 14.31
CA ASN A 232 10.82 8.78 13.01
C ASN A 232 9.32 9.04 13.12
N GLN A 233 8.59 8.23 13.91
CA GLN A 233 7.16 8.40 14.12
C GLN A 233 6.82 9.78 14.73
N ALA A 234 7.53 10.19 15.78
CA ALA A 234 7.35 11.50 16.40
C ALA A 234 7.66 12.66 15.43
N ARG A 235 8.71 12.52 14.62
CA ARG A 235 9.07 13.53 13.61
C ARG A 235 8.06 13.63 12.47
N MET A 236 7.61 12.49 11.95
CA MET A 236 6.61 12.49 10.88
C MET A 236 5.29 13.09 11.39
N SER A 237 4.87 12.77 12.61
CA SER A 237 3.71 13.41 13.27
C SER A 237 3.89 14.93 13.36
N SER A 238 5.05 15.43 13.81
CA SER A 238 5.30 16.88 13.89
C SER A 238 5.37 17.60 12.53
N MET A 239 5.62 16.86 11.44
CA MET A 239 5.54 17.34 10.06
C MET A 239 4.10 17.34 9.49
N GLY A 240 3.12 16.93 10.29
CA GLY A 240 1.72 16.79 9.89
C GLY A 240 1.43 15.54 9.05
N LEU A 241 2.28 14.51 9.12
CA LEU A 241 2.03 13.21 8.49
C LEU A 241 1.37 12.28 9.51
N PRO A 242 0.08 11.92 9.35
CA PRO A 242 -0.64 11.14 10.34
C PRO A 242 0.00 9.76 10.59
N GLN A 243 0.15 9.41 11.86
CA GLN A 243 0.64 8.12 12.35
C GLN A 243 -0.52 7.38 13.03
N ILE A 244 -0.98 6.28 12.43
CA ILE A 244 -2.12 5.49 12.93
C ILE A 244 -1.65 4.09 13.30
N ALA A 245 -1.98 3.62 14.50
CA ALA A 245 -1.65 2.27 14.95
C ALA A 245 -2.90 1.42 15.21
N CYS A 246 -2.92 0.21 14.67
CA CYS A 246 -3.93 -0.80 14.91
C CYS A 246 -3.28 -1.98 15.63
N VAL A 247 -3.55 -2.14 16.92
CA VAL A 247 -3.07 -3.24 17.74
C VAL A 247 -4.01 -4.45 17.59
N LEU A 248 -3.53 -5.45 16.87
CA LEU A 248 -4.29 -6.64 16.45
C LEU A 248 -3.90 -7.91 17.24
N GLY A 249 -2.98 -7.78 18.19
CA GLY A 249 -2.50 -8.90 18.98
C GLY A 249 -1.46 -8.50 20.01
N SER A 250 -0.42 -9.32 20.12
CA SER A 250 0.65 -9.07 21.09
C SER A 250 1.39 -7.79 20.73
N CYS A 251 1.69 -7.01 21.76
CA CYS A 251 2.37 -5.72 21.63
C CYS A 251 3.14 -5.48 22.93
N THR A 252 4.30 -6.13 23.05
CA THR A 252 5.08 -6.16 24.30
C THR A 252 6.37 -5.35 24.20
N ALA A 253 6.80 -4.80 25.32
CA ALA A 253 8.04 -4.04 25.49
C ALA A 253 8.21 -2.96 24.41
N GLY A 254 9.26 -3.07 23.58
CA GLY A 254 9.51 -2.10 22.51
C GLY A 254 8.31 -1.92 21.56
N GLY A 255 7.57 -2.99 21.26
CA GLY A 255 6.42 -2.91 20.36
C GLY A 255 5.32 -1.98 20.86
N ALA A 256 5.23 -1.76 22.18
CA ALA A 256 4.22 -0.91 22.81
C ALA A 256 4.39 0.59 22.51
N TYR A 257 5.61 1.04 22.16
CA TYR A 257 5.81 2.44 21.81
C TYR A 257 5.20 2.82 20.46
N VAL A 258 5.03 1.87 19.53
CA VAL A 258 4.37 2.14 18.25
C VAL A 258 2.94 2.67 18.43
N PRO A 259 2.03 2.00 19.16
CA PRO A 259 0.73 2.58 19.46
C PRO A 259 0.80 3.78 20.41
N CYS A 260 1.64 3.76 21.45
CA CYS A 260 1.69 4.88 22.40
C CYS A 260 2.12 6.21 21.78
N MET A 261 2.89 6.19 20.69
CA MET A 261 3.37 7.39 20.00
C MET A 261 2.60 7.70 18.72
N ALA A 262 1.52 6.96 18.42
CA ALA A 262 0.69 7.21 17.26
C ALA A 262 -0.31 8.33 17.58
N ASP A 263 -0.69 9.11 16.57
CA ASP A 263 -1.70 10.16 16.72
C ASP A 263 -3.06 9.55 17.08
N GLU A 264 -3.37 8.39 16.48
CA GLU A 264 -4.53 7.58 16.80
C GLU A 264 -4.15 6.10 16.97
N THR A 265 -4.73 5.47 18.00
CA THR A 265 -4.52 4.05 18.29
C THR A 265 -5.85 3.31 18.41
N ILE A 266 -5.96 2.21 17.70
CA ILE A 266 -7.10 1.29 17.71
C ILE A 266 -6.64 -0.04 18.30
N ILE A 267 -7.35 -0.55 19.30
CA ILE A 267 -7.01 -1.82 19.96
C ILE A 267 -8.18 -2.79 19.82
N VAL A 268 -7.92 -3.99 19.29
CA VAL A 268 -8.92 -5.06 19.25
C VAL A 268 -9.12 -5.60 20.66
N LYS A 269 -10.37 -5.56 21.15
CA LYS A 269 -10.71 -6.06 22.49
C LYS A 269 -10.31 -7.53 22.65
N GLY A 270 -9.55 -7.83 23.71
CA GLY A 270 -9.07 -9.18 24.01
C GLY A 270 -7.87 -9.63 23.18
N ALA A 271 -7.30 -8.77 22.33
CA ALA A 271 -6.12 -9.11 21.52
C ALA A 271 -4.79 -8.94 22.29
N CYS A 272 -4.76 -8.04 23.28
CA CYS A 272 -3.65 -7.90 24.22
C CYS A 272 -3.98 -8.64 25.51
N SER A 273 -3.25 -9.71 25.81
CA SER A 273 -3.14 -10.26 27.16
C SER A 273 -2.14 -9.41 27.92
N ALA A 274 -2.62 -8.64 28.90
CA ALA A 274 -1.79 -8.01 29.92
C ALA A 274 -1.12 -9.06 30.81
#